data_AF-A0A0F8XKQ1-F1
#
_entry.id   AF-A0A0F8XKQ1-F1
#
_cell.length_a   1.000
_cell.length_b   1.000
_cell.length_c   1.000
_cell.angle_alpha   90.00
_cell.angle_beta   90.00
_cell.angle_gamma   90.00
#
_symmetry.space_group_name_H-M   'P 1'
#
loop_
_entity.id
_entity.type
_entity.pdbx_description
1 polymer ?
#
loop_
_entity_poly.entity_id
_entity_poly.type
_entity_poly.pdbx_seq_one_letter_code
_entity_poly.pdbx_strand_id
1 'polypeptide(L)'
;DRVIDLISNAVQDMAKNPVPADEIQPMLVARATHEIYLQEKLHYYAMMKSSYLAAGGYAFLRGYMDSIMQVTPKSIQNAALQYLKSQLPIITLMSPPFKPAEAATGQTQNQYHMETLENGMAVVVKENHDSRVIGIHLLAKDRSLCEGKGKWGMGEILQRMLLEGGTENHPEEKLYHALESIGAELKLHDNPNIPYDDYYNSPRFVYMRLKVVDFFFEEGIKLLAEMVSQPQLTKDAFEQAQKKVISLSATTALSTPKVASRMLYDNLFVTNPGYGWTLGNAKDIENIGLEEIKTFHDKLYNPSNLVLTISGNLSIDEVMKLVKTYFGEAWGEAGWQPPAFKCQFRKLGKTVRQKIGKSQSYIIVANTCDIEEEDQPAL
;
A
#
# COMPACT_ATOMS: atom_id res chain seq x y z
N ASP A 1 -5.37 34.26 1.92
CA ASP A 1 -6.52 35.18 2.07
C ASP A 1 -7.82 34.58 1.57
N ARG A 2 -8.02 34.33 0.28
CA ARG A 2 -9.29 33.76 -0.24
C ARG A 2 -9.80 32.50 0.48
N VAL A 3 -8.93 31.57 0.87
CA VAL A 3 -9.30 30.36 1.63
C VAL A 3 -9.72 30.70 3.06
N ILE A 4 -9.00 31.64 3.70
CA ILE A 4 -9.33 32.15 5.04
C ILE A 4 -10.71 32.82 4.99
N ASP A 5 -10.97 33.63 3.97
CA ASP A 5 -12.25 34.31 3.78
C ASP A 5 -13.38 33.32 3.54
N LEU A 6 -13.17 32.30 2.70
CA LEU A 6 -14.17 31.24 2.46
C LEU A 6 -14.54 30.49 3.75
N ILE A 7 -13.55 30.08 4.53
CA ILE A 7 -13.78 29.36 5.79
C ILE A 7 -14.45 30.27 6.82
N SER A 8 -13.96 31.52 6.95
CA SER A 8 -14.53 32.50 7.87
C SER A 8 -15.97 32.85 7.51
N ASN A 9 -16.26 33.01 6.22
CA ASN A 9 -17.61 33.25 5.73
C ASN A 9 -18.53 32.05 5.99
N ALA A 10 -18.07 30.83 5.74
CA ALA A 10 -18.85 29.62 6.01
C ALA A 10 -19.20 29.46 7.51
N VAL A 11 -18.23 29.72 8.41
CA VAL A 11 -18.45 29.68 9.87
C VAL A 11 -19.42 30.78 10.33
N GLN A 12 -19.29 32.00 9.77
CA GLN A 12 -20.23 33.08 10.07
C GLN A 12 -21.63 32.82 9.50
N ASP A 13 -21.71 32.14 8.35
CA ASP A 13 -22.98 31.82 7.71
C ASP A 13 -23.82 30.88 8.56
N MET A 14 -23.20 29.92 9.25
CA MET A 14 -23.87 29.03 10.22
C MET A 14 -24.59 29.77 11.36
N ALA A 15 -24.15 30.98 11.71
CA ALA A 15 -24.81 31.81 12.72
C ALA A 15 -25.92 32.70 12.12
N LYS A 16 -25.89 32.94 10.80
CA LYS A 16 -26.84 33.82 10.09
C LYS A 16 -28.01 33.03 9.51
N ASN A 17 -27.72 31.89 8.88
CA ASN A 17 -28.69 31.06 8.19
C ASN A 17 -28.96 29.78 8.99
N PRO A 18 -30.21 29.53 9.41
CA PRO A 18 -30.55 28.29 10.10
C PRO A 18 -30.47 27.11 9.13
N VAL A 19 -29.94 25.98 9.61
CA VAL A 19 -29.91 24.73 8.83
C VAL A 19 -31.35 24.21 8.67
N PRO A 20 -31.78 23.83 7.46
CA PRO A 20 -33.11 23.29 7.22
C PRO A 20 -33.40 22.01 8.03
N ALA A 21 -34.65 21.83 8.47
CA ALA A 21 -35.04 20.71 9.32
C ALA A 21 -34.93 19.35 8.60
N ASP A 22 -35.16 19.34 7.30
CA ASP A 22 -35.04 18.18 6.40
C ASP A 22 -33.58 17.74 6.20
N GLU A 23 -32.60 18.64 6.35
CA GLU A 23 -31.17 18.28 6.36
C GLU A 23 -30.71 17.72 7.70
N ILE A 24 -31.30 18.20 8.81
CA ILE A 24 -30.91 17.78 10.17
C ILE A 24 -31.44 16.39 10.51
N GLN A 25 -32.69 16.09 10.15
CA GLN A 25 -33.36 14.86 10.59
C GLN A 25 -32.61 13.57 10.20
N PRO A 26 -32.09 13.40 8.96
CA PRO A 26 -31.30 12.23 8.60
C PRO A 26 -29.99 12.13 9.40
N MET A 27 -29.35 13.26 9.72
CA MET A 27 -28.11 13.29 10.49
C MET A 27 -28.32 12.86 11.95
N LEU A 28 -29.43 13.30 12.57
CA LEU A 28 -29.78 12.89 13.94
C LEU A 28 -30.05 11.38 14.01
N VAL A 29 -30.79 10.84 13.04
CA VAL A 29 -31.06 9.40 12.93
C VAL A 29 -29.77 8.60 12.73
N ALA A 30 -28.88 9.05 11.84
CA ALA A 30 -27.59 8.41 11.62
C ALA A 30 -26.71 8.44 12.89
N ARG A 31 -26.68 9.56 13.61
CA ARG A 31 -25.91 9.70 14.86
C ARG A 31 -26.46 8.82 15.98
N ALA A 32 -27.78 8.77 16.15
CA ALA A 32 -28.44 7.92 17.12
C ALA A 32 -28.21 6.42 16.82
N THR A 33 -28.32 6.03 15.56
CA THR A 33 -28.06 4.65 15.11
C THR A 33 -26.61 4.24 15.36
N HIS A 34 -25.65 5.12 15.06
CA HIS A 34 -24.24 4.87 15.32
C HIS A 34 -23.95 4.71 16.82
N GLU A 35 -24.59 5.51 17.66
CA GLU A 35 -24.45 5.40 19.12
C GLU A 35 -24.94 4.05 19.63
N ILE A 36 -26.10 3.57 19.14
CA ILE A 36 -26.63 2.24 19.49
C ILE A 36 -25.64 1.15 19.09
N TYR A 37 -25.08 1.20 17.87
CA TYR A 37 -24.06 0.24 17.44
C TYR A 37 -22.77 0.27 18.26
N LEU A 38 -22.39 1.44 18.77
CA LEU A 38 -21.24 1.58 19.66
C LEU A 38 -21.53 0.98 21.04
N GLN A 39 -22.75 1.12 21.57
CA GLN A 39 -23.14 0.57 22.88
C GLN A 39 -23.09 -0.96 22.93
N GLU A 40 -23.36 -1.63 21.81
CA GLU A 40 -23.21 -3.09 21.66
C GLU A 40 -21.74 -3.57 21.81
N LYS A 41 -20.76 -2.65 21.73
CA LYS A 41 -19.33 -2.94 21.83
C LYS A 41 -18.73 -2.33 23.10
N LEU A 42 -19.08 -2.87 24.26
CA LEU A 42 -18.80 -2.25 25.58
C LEU A 42 -17.33 -1.79 25.79
N HIS A 43 -16.35 -2.61 25.43
CA HIS A 43 -14.93 -2.25 25.55
C HIS A 43 -14.54 -1.06 24.65
N TYR A 44 -15.10 -1.03 23.44
CA TYR A 44 -14.86 0.02 22.46
C TYR A 44 -15.63 1.31 22.81
N TYR A 45 -16.83 1.16 23.37
CA TYR A 45 -17.65 2.27 23.84
C TYR A 45 -16.94 3.08 24.93
N ALA A 46 -16.39 2.41 25.94
CA ALA A 46 -15.66 3.07 27.03
C ALA A 46 -14.42 3.83 26.50
N MET A 47 -13.70 3.25 25.53
CA MET A 47 -12.56 3.90 24.90
C MET A 47 -12.99 5.15 24.11
N MET A 48 -14.00 5.03 23.25
CA MET A 48 -14.49 6.12 22.40
C MET A 48 -15.18 7.24 23.20
N LYS A 49 -15.78 6.90 24.34
CA LYS A 49 -16.50 7.86 25.21
C LYS A 49 -15.68 8.37 26.39
N SER A 50 -14.42 7.94 26.52
CA SER A 50 -13.54 8.29 27.63
C SER A 50 -13.40 9.80 27.83
N SER A 51 -13.20 10.56 26.74
CA SER A 51 -13.10 12.03 26.79
C SER A 51 -14.41 12.70 27.23
N TYR A 52 -15.55 12.23 26.73
CA TYR A 52 -16.88 12.72 27.12
C TYR A 52 -17.21 12.38 28.58
N LEU A 53 -16.84 11.18 29.04
CA LEU A 53 -17.01 10.77 30.43
C LEU A 53 -16.12 11.61 31.36
N ALA A 54 -14.88 11.88 30.96
CA ALA A 54 -13.95 12.70 31.75
C ALA A 54 -14.40 14.16 31.84
N ALA A 55 -14.94 14.72 30.75
CA ALA A 55 -15.35 16.13 30.70
C ALA A 55 -16.76 16.39 31.25
N GLY A 56 -17.73 15.52 30.92
CA GLY A 56 -19.16 15.71 31.23
C GLY A 56 -19.70 14.80 32.34
N GLY A 57 -18.90 13.83 32.80
CA GLY A 57 -19.32 12.86 33.81
C GLY A 57 -20.35 11.84 33.31
N TYR A 58 -20.74 10.94 34.20
CA TYR A 58 -21.65 9.83 33.87
C TYR A 58 -23.07 10.29 33.51
N ALA A 59 -23.56 11.37 34.13
CA ALA A 59 -24.88 11.92 33.85
C ALA A 59 -25.04 12.42 32.40
N PHE A 60 -23.98 13.03 31.85
CA PHE A 60 -23.94 13.49 30.47
C PHE A 60 -24.13 12.34 29.48
N LEU A 61 -23.38 11.24 29.66
CA LEU A 61 -23.47 10.07 28.78
C LEU A 61 -24.83 9.38 28.87
N ARG A 62 -25.42 9.30 30.08
CA ARG A 62 -26.74 8.69 30.28
C ARG A 62 -27.84 9.44 29.52
N GLY A 63 -27.80 10.77 29.49
CA GLY A 63 -28.82 11.60 28.81
C GLY A 63 -28.49 11.96 27.35
N TYR A 64 -27.36 11.49 26.82
CA TYR A 64 -26.83 11.94 25.52
C TYR A 64 -27.75 11.62 24.34
N MET A 65 -28.34 10.43 24.31
CA MET A 65 -29.25 10.01 23.23
C MET A 65 -30.54 10.83 23.19
N ASP A 66 -31.18 10.99 24.34
CA ASP A 66 -32.38 11.80 24.46
C ASP A 66 -32.10 13.27 24.08
N SER A 67 -30.92 13.77 24.45
CA SER A 67 -30.50 15.14 24.14
C SER A 67 -30.22 15.35 22.65
N ILE A 68 -29.60 14.39 21.96
CA ILE A 68 -29.37 14.48 20.51
C ILE A 68 -30.68 14.51 19.74
N MET A 69 -31.65 13.67 20.12
CA MET A 69 -32.92 13.59 19.42
C MET A 69 -33.80 14.84 19.59
N GLN A 70 -33.49 15.68 20.58
CA GLN A 70 -34.16 16.96 20.83
C GLN A 70 -33.49 18.16 20.13
N VAL A 71 -32.41 17.92 19.38
CA VAL A 71 -31.73 18.99 18.62
C VAL A 71 -32.67 19.50 17.52
N THR A 72 -32.90 20.82 17.54
CA THR A 72 -33.72 21.54 16.56
C THR A 72 -32.87 22.51 15.73
N PRO A 73 -33.32 22.94 14.55
CA PRO A 73 -32.69 24.04 13.80
C PRO A 73 -32.41 25.27 14.68
N LYS A 74 -33.39 25.62 15.53
CA LYS A 74 -33.27 26.74 16.47
C LYS A 74 -32.19 26.51 17.52
N SER A 75 -32.04 25.30 18.04
CA SER A 75 -30.98 24.97 19.01
C SER A 75 -29.58 25.05 18.39
N ILE A 76 -29.43 24.61 17.12
CA ILE A 76 -28.18 24.71 16.37
C ILE A 76 -27.85 26.19 16.12
N GLN A 77 -28.83 26.97 15.68
CA GLN A 77 -28.66 28.39 15.44
C GLN A 77 -28.30 29.15 16.73
N ASN A 78 -28.96 28.82 17.86
CA ASN A 78 -28.61 29.40 19.16
C ASN A 78 -27.17 29.07 19.58
N ALA A 79 -26.74 27.83 19.38
CA ALA A 79 -25.36 27.42 19.66
C ALA A 79 -24.37 28.15 18.75
N ALA A 80 -24.65 28.26 17.45
CA ALA A 80 -23.83 29.02 16.52
C ALA A 80 -23.75 30.51 16.91
N LEU A 81 -24.88 31.13 17.31
CA LEU A 81 -24.92 32.50 17.80
C LEU A 81 -24.14 32.70 19.11
N GLN A 82 -24.12 31.69 19.98
CA GLN A 82 -23.42 31.76 21.26
C GLN A 82 -21.91 31.58 21.10
N TYR A 83 -21.48 30.60 20.28
CA TYR A 83 -20.09 30.15 20.23
C TYR A 83 -19.33 30.63 19.00
N LEU A 84 -20.00 30.92 17.88
CA LEU A 84 -19.37 31.30 16.61
C LEU A 84 -19.51 32.79 16.27
N LYS A 85 -20.40 33.53 16.95
CA LYS A 85 -20.65 34.95 16.67
C LYS A 85 -19.62 35.91 17.27
N SER A 86 -19.10 35.59 18.46
CA SER A 86 -18.31 36.51 19.29
C SER A 86 -16.83 36.13 19.40
N GLN A 87 -16.45 34.92 18.98
CA GLN A 87 -15.06 34.46 18.98
C GLN A 87 -14.49 34.58 17.57
N LEU A 88 -13.46 35.40 17.39
CA LEU A 88 -12.68 35.41 16.16
C LEU A 88 -12.02 34.04 16.01
N PRO A 89 -12.18 33.33 14.87
CA PRO A 89 -11.45 32.09 14.66
C PRO A 89 -9.95 32.40 14.68
N ILE A 90 -9.20 31.70 15.53
CA ILE A 90 -7.74 31.66 15.40
C ILE A 90 -7.47 30.77 14.18
N ILE A 91 -7.12 31.39 13.07
CA ILE A 91 -6.79 30.68 11.83
C ILE A 91 -5.28 30.54 11.76
N THR A 92 -4.80 29.33 12.06
CA THR A 92 -3.39 28.98 11.87
C THR A 92 -3.20 28.55 10.42
N LEU A 93 -2.54 29.40 9.64
CA LEU A 93 -2.18 29.08 8.27
C LEU A 93 -0.70 28.70 8.19
N MET A 94 -0.44 27.42 7.91
CA MET A 94 0.91 26.96 7.59
C MET A 94 1.10 27.10 6.08
N SER A 95 1.67 28.23 5.67
CA SER A 95 2.20 28.37 4.30
C SER A 95 3.71 28.24 4.38
N PRO A 96 4.36 27.42 3.52
CA PRO A 96 5.80 27.58 3.31
C PRO A 96 6.06 29.04 2.86
N PRO A 97 7.24 29.61 3.16
CA PRO A 97 7.56 30.95 2.71
C PRO A 97 7.43 31.02 1.18
N PHE A 98 6.51 31.86 0.69
CA PHE A 98 6.45 32.19 -0.72
C PHE A 98 7.64 33.07 -1.04
N LYS A 99 8.73 32.44 -1.51
CA LYS A 99 9.75 33.14 -2.28
C LYS A 99 9.16 33.32 -3.69
N PRO A 100 9.08 34.56 -4.25
CA PRO A 100 8.95 34.70 -5.68
C PRO A 100 10.00 33.79 -6.30
N ALA A 101 9.61 32.94 -7.23
CA ALA A 101 10.60 32.20 -7.98
C ALA A 101 11.45 33.25 -8.70
N GLU A 102 12.62 33.58 -8.13
CA GLU A 102 13.81 33.73 -8.97
C GLU A 102 13.74 32.54 -9.90
N ALA A 103 13.76 32.79 -11.22
CA ALA A 103 13.87 31.72 -12.18
C ALA A 103 15.02 30.85 -11.68
N ALA A 104 14.66 29.69 -11.13
CA ALA A 104 15.63 28.75 -10.60
C ALA A 104 16.28 28.18 -11.85
N THR A 105 17.30 28.89 -12.34
CA THR A 105 18.26 28.36 -13.30
C THR A 105 19.05 27.21 -12.68
N GLY A 106 18.93 26.99 -11.38
CA GLY A 106 19.14 25.69 -10.77
C GLY A 106 17.89 24.84 -10.90
N GLN A 107 17.82 24.02 -11.96
CA GLN A 107 17.40 22.65 -11.71
C GLN A 107 18.26 22.19 -10.53
N THR A 108 17.69 21.95 -9.35
CA THR A 108 18.31 20.97 -8.47
C THR A 108 18.33 19.71 -9.31
N GLN A 109 19.47 19.44 -9.96
CA GLN A 109 19.70 18.14 -10.54
C GLN A 109 19.49 17.20 -9.35
N ASN A 110 18.39 16.44 -9.38
CA ASN A 110 18.28 15.26 -8.55
C ASN A 110 19.45 14.39 -9.02
N GLN A 111 20.61 14.54 -8.40
CA GLN A 111 21.79 13.78 -8.73
C GLN A 111 21.56 12.40 -8.14
N TYR A 112 21.28 11.46 -9.03
CA TYR A 112 21.21 10.05 -8.74
C TYR A 112 22.23 9.36 -9.65
N HIS A 113 22.87 8.33 -9.13
CA HIS A 113 23.70 7.43 -9.92
C HIS A 113 22.83 6.28 -10.42
N MET A 114 22.88 5.99 -11.72
CA MET A 114 22.27 4.80 -12.29
C MET A 114 23.34 3.95 -12.95
N GLU A 115 23.36 2.68 -12.63
CA GLU A 115 24.30 1.72 -13.22
C GLU A 115 23.61 0.38 -13.40
N THR A 116 23.93 -0.31 -14.50
CA THR A 116 23.61 -1.71 -14.68
C THR A 116 24.86 -2.52 -14.39
N LEU A 117 24.79 -3.43 -13.41
CA LEU A 117 25.89 -4.32 -13.07
C LEU A 117 26.15 -5.33 -14.19
N GLU A 118 27.31 -6.00 -14.15
CA GLU A 118 27.68 -7.01 -15.16
C GLU A 118 26.69 -8.19 -15.22
N ASN A 119 26.04 -8.53 -14.10
CA ASN A 119 25.00 -9.55 -14.05
C ASN A 119 23.61 -9.07 -14.52
N GLY A 120 23.48 -7.81 -14.95
CA GLY A 120 22.26 -7.22 -15.50
C GLY A 120 21.36 -6.50 -14.49
N MET A 121 21.69 -6.50 -13.20
CA MET A 121 20.89 -5.80 -12.19
C MET A 121 21.00 -4.29 -12.35
N ALA A 122 19.85 -3.60 -12.35
CA ALA A 122 19.82 -2.14 -12.37
C ALA A 122 19.90 -1.59 -10.95
N VAL A 123 20.78 -0.60 -10.74
CA VAL A 123 21.01 0.04 -9.44
C VAL A 123 20.78 1.54 -9.58
N VAL A 124 20.03 2.12 -8.65
CA VAL A 124 19.80 3.57 -8.54
C VAL A 124 20.18 4.02 -7.14
N VAL A 125 21.15 4.93 -7.03
CA VAL A 125 21.62 5.45 -5.75
C VAL A 125 21.39 6.95 -5.69
N LYS A 126 20.80 7.41 -4.58
CA LYS A 126 20.68 8.84 -4.28
C LYS A 126 21.21 9.12 -2.88
N GLU A 127 22.34 9.79 -2.82
CA GLU A 127 22.92 10.32 -1.59
C GLU A 127 21.97 11.35 -0.95
N ASN A 128 21.79 11.23 0.36
CA ASN A 128 20.95 12.11 1.17
C ASN A 128 21.49 12.22 2.60
N HIS A 129 22.25 13.28 2.88
CA HIS A 129 22.84 13.52 4.19
C HIS A 129 21.86 14.07 5.25
N ASP A 130 20.64 14.42 4.87
CA ASP A 130 19.64 14.96 5.81
C ASP A 130 19.02 13.87 6.70
N SER A 131 19.27 12.58 6.40
CA SER A 131 18.71 11.45 7.12
C SER A 131 19.75 10.37 7.36
N ARG A 132 19.94 9.98 8.62
CA ARG A 132 20.73 8.80 9.00
C ARG A 132 20.05 7.47 8.69
N VAL A 133 18.79 7.49 8.28
CA VAL A 133 18.06 6.31 7.83
C VAL A 133 18.27 6.14 6.35
N ILE A 134 18.70 4.94 5.96
CA ILE A 134 18.83 4.51 4.57
C ILE A 134 17.58 3.72 4.20
N GLY A 135 16.94 4.12 3.11
CA GLY A 135 15.87 3.36 2.47
C GLY A 135 16.44 2.53 1.32
N ILE A 136 16.18 1.23 1.34
CA ILE A 136 16.59 0.27 0.31
C ILE A 136 15.33 -0.41 -0.22
N HIS A 137 15.05 -0.25 -1.51
CA HIS A 137 13.98 -0.98 -2.18
C HIS A 137 14.56 -1.88 -3.25
N LEU A 138 14.18 -3.15 -3.22
CA LEU A 138 14.44 -4.10 -4.28
C LEU A 138 13.14 -4.44 -4.98
N LEU A 139 13.09 -4.26 -6.29
CA LEU A 139 11.93 -4.59 -7.11
C LEU A 139 12.28 -5.72 -8.07
N ALA A 140 11.43 -6.74 -8.11
CA ALA A 140 11.43 -7.73 -9.16
C ALA A 140 10.31 -7.42 -10.16
N LYS A 141 10.68 -7.21 -11.42
CA LYS A 141 9.73 -6.84 -12.48
C LYS A 141 8.88 -8.04 -12.90
N ASP A 142 7.80 -7.74 -13.61
CA ASP A 142 6.98 -8.68 -14.35
C ASP A 142 6.40 -9.84 -13.52
N ARG A 143 6.00 -9.56 -12.27
CA ARG A 143 5.45 -10.55 -11.32
C ARG A 143 4.47 -11.53 -11.96
N SER A 144 3.31 -11.04 -12.43
CA SER A 144 2.27 -11.93 -12.93
C SER A 144 2.66 -12.64 -14.23
N LEU A 145 3.52 -12.01 -15.05
CA LEU A 145 4.06 -12.66 -16.26
C LEU A 145 4.97 -13.83 -15.88
N CYS A 146 5.81 -13.66 -14.85
CA CYS A 146 6.66 -14.71 -14.30
C CYS A 146 5.84 -15.82 -13.62
N GLU A 147 4.73 -15.47 -12.96
CA GLU A 147 3.83 -16.46 -12.36
C GLU A 147 3.20 -17.35 -13.45
N GLY A 148 2.74 -16.73 -14.53
CA GLY A 148 2.05 -17.42 -15.61
C GLY A 148 0.57 -17.69 -15.30
N LYS A 149 -0.15 -18.12 -16.34
CA LYS A 149 -1.61 -18.31 -16.27
C LYS A 149 -1.98 -19.48 -15.35
N GLY A 150 -2.91 -19.25 -14.42
CA GLY A 150 -3.41 -20.28 -13.50
C GLY A 150 -2.46 -20.59 -12.33
N LYS A 151 -1.41 -19.79 -12.17
CA LYS A 151 -0.43 -19.91 -11.08
C LYS A 151 -0.31 -18.60 -10.28
N TRP A 152 -1.38 -17.82 -10.31
CA TRP A 152 -1.49 -16.57 -9.57
C TRP A 152 -1.41 -16.82 -8.07
N GLY A 153 -0.69 -15.95 -7.36
CA GLY A 153 -0.43 -16.10 -5.93
C GLY A 153 0.93 -16.70 -5.58
N MET A 154 1.68 -17.25 -6.55
CA MET A 154 3.06 -17.72 -6.31
C MET A 154 3.96 -16.60 -5.78
N GLY A 155 3.80 -15.36 -6.27
CA GLY A 155 4.52 -14.20 -5.76
C GLY A 155 4.30 -13.96 -4.27
N GLU A 156 3.05 -14.12 -3.81
CA GLU A 156 2.70 -13.93 -2.40
C GLU A 156 3.25 -15.07 -1.53
N ILE A 157 3.16 -16.31 -2.01
CA ILE A 157 3.70 -17.48 -1.31
C ILE A 157 5.21 -17.32 -1.15
N LEU A 158 5.91 -16.98 -2.24
CA LEU A 158 7.35 -16.78 -2.23
C LEU A 158 7.74 -15.69 -1.23
N GLN A 159 7.12 -14.51 -1.26
CA GLN A 159 7.43 -13.42 -0.31
C GLN A 159 7.34 -13.84 1.16
N ARG A 160 6.36 -14.68 1.51
CA ARG A 160 6.20 -15.20 2.87
C ARG A 160 7.31 -16.20 3.22
N MET A 161 7.64 -17.07 2.28
CA MET A 161 8.71 -18.05 2.46
C MET A 161 10.08 -17.41 2.67
N LEU A 162 10.38 -16.27 2.03
CA LEU A 162 11.69 -15.60 2.16
C LEU A 162 12.03 -15.21 3.60
N LEU A 163 11.02 -14.91 4.43
CA LEU A 163 11.23 -14.64 5.84
C LEU A 163 11.02 -15.89 6.71
N GLU A 164 9.99 -16.69 6.45
CA GLU A 164 9.66 -17.88 7.25
C GLU A 164 10.73 -18.98 7.17
N GLY A 165 11.32 -19.17 5.98
CA GLY A 165 12.38 -20.16 5.76
C GLY A 165 13.78 -19.66 6.10
N GLY A 166 14.00 -18.35 6.05
CA GLY A 166 15.32 -17.74 6.20
C GLY A 166 16.22 -17.92 4.97
N THR A 167 17.53 -17.80 5.17
CA THR A 167 18.57 -17.95 4.14
C THR A 167 19.51 -19.11 4.46
N GLU A 168 20.35 -19.53 3.52
CA GLU A 168 21.36 -20.57 3.79
C GLU A 168 22.23 -20.24 5.01
N ASN A 169 22.63 -18.97 5.16
CA ASN A 169 23.44 -18.49 6.28
C ASN A 169 22.63 -18.19 7.55
N HIS A 170 21.35 -17.83 7.39
CA HIS A 170 20.45 -17.46 8.48
C HIS A 170 19.13 -18.27 8.39
N PRO A 171 19.15 -19.58 8.71
CA PRO A 171 17.95 -20.42 8.67
C PRO A 171 16.90 -19.97 9.69
N GLU A 172 15.63 -20.16 9.34
CA GLU A 172 14.48 -20.01 10.25
C GLU A 172 14.47 -18.63 10.94
N GLU A 173 14.23 -18.61 12.26
CA GLU A 173 14.17 -17.41 13.10
C GLU A 173 15.50 -16.62 13.15
N LYS A 174 16.62 -17.19 12.71
CA LYS A 174 17.91 -16.48 12.73
C LYS A 174 17.93 -15.28 11.79
N LEU A 175 17.23 -15.33 10.67
CA LEU A 175 17.10 -14.19 9.77
C LEU A 175 16.36 -13.05 10.46
N TYR A 176 15.25 -13.36 11.14
CA TYR A 176 14.48 -12.39 11.90
C TYR A 176 15.34 -11.73 12.99
N HIS A 177 16.07 -12.53 13.79
CA HIS A 177 16.96 -12.00 14.81
C HIS A 177 18.11 -11.17 14.25
N ALA A 178 18.68 -11.55 13.10
CA ALA A 178 19.72 -10.77 12.44
C ALA A 178 19.19 -9.38 12.04
N LEU A 179 18.02 -9.31 11.40
CA LEU A 179 17.35 -8.05 11.05
C LEU A 179 17.01 -7.21 12.29
N GLU A 180 16.46 -7.84 13.34
CA GLU A 180 16.11 -7.16 14.59
C GLU A 180 17.34 -6.57 15.30
N SER A 181 18.45 -7.30 15.32
CA SER A 181 19.69 -6.88 16.00
C SER A 181 20.32 -5.62 15.42
N ILE A 182 20.06 -5.33 14.14
CA ILE A 182 20.51 -4.12 13.45
C ILE A 182 19.42 -3.04 13.36
N GLY A 183 18.26 -3.27 14.00
CA GLY A 183 17.11 -2.38 13.98
C GLY A 183 16.50 -2.22 12.58
N ALA A 184 16.61 -3.25 11.72
CA ALA A 184 16.09 -3.18 10.37
C ALA A 184 14.56 -3.28 10.34
N GLU A 185 13.92 -2.43 9.53
CA GLU A 185 12.50 -2.55 9.20
C GLU A 185 12.37 -3.19 7.81
N LEU A 186 11.92 -4.44 7.77
CA LEU A 186 11.67 -5.18 6.54
C LEU A 186 10.18 -5.26 6.21
N LYS A 187 9.81 -4.99 4.96
CA LYS A 187 8.46 -5.20 4.41
C LYS A 187 8.54 -5.97 3.09
N LEU A 188 7.86 -7.11 3.04
CA LEU A 188 7.83 -8.06 1.89
C LEU A 188 6.45 -8.18 1.24
N HIS A 189 5.39 -7.99 2.03
CA HIS A 189 4.02 -8.12 1.57
C HIS A 189 3.14 -7.11 2.30
N ASP A 190 1.98 -6.80 1.71
CA ASP A 190 1.03 -5.87 2.33
C ASP A 190 0.30 -6.56 3.49
N ASN A 191 -0.09 -5.75 4.49
CA ASN A 191 -0.88 -6.23 5.60
C ASN A 191 -2.35 -5.82 5.39
N PRO A 192 -3.26 -6.77 5.11
CA PRO A 192 -4.67 -6.47 4.86
C PRO A 192 -5.39 -5.88 6.07
N ASN A 193 -4.79 -5.94 7.27
CA ASN A 193 -5.35 -5.36 8.49
C ASN A 193 -4.95 -3.89 8.69
N ILE A 194 -4.04 -3.35 7.86
CA ILE A 194 -3.60 -1.96 7.93
C ILE A 194 -4.28 -1.19 6.78
N PRO A 195 -5.15 -0.21 7.07
CA PRO A 195 -5.76 0.62 6.03
C PRO A 195 -4.71 1.32 5.16
N TYR A 196 -4.94 1.36 3.84
CA TYR A 196 -4.08 2.02 2.85
C TYR A 196 -2.67 1.43 2.69
N ASP A 197 -2.43 0.24 3.24
CA ASP A 197 -1.16 -0.48 3.05
C ASP A 197 -1.08 -1.22 1.71
N ASP A 198 -2.10 -1.12 0.85
CA ASP A 198 -2.23 -1.84 -0.43
C ASP A 198 -1.53 -1.18 -1.63
N TYR A 199 -0.63 -0.22 -1.36
CA TYR A 199 0.06 0.56 -2.40
C TYR A 199 1.07 -0.27 -3.20
N TYR A 200 1.54 -1.39 -2.66
CA TYR A 200 2.61 -2.18 -3.24
C TYR A 200 2.15 -3.55 -3.75
N ASN A 201 0.89 -3.91 -3.52
CA ASN A 201 0.28 -5.09 -4.09
C ASN A 201 0.00 -4.91 -5.59
N SER A 202 1.02 -5.16 -6.39
CA SER A 202 1.00 -4.98 -7.84
C SER A 202 1.07 -6.31 -8.58
N PRO A 203 0.33 -6.50 -9.70
CA PRO A 203 0.55 -7.61 -10.61
C PRO A 203 1.81 -7.42 -11.47
N ARG A 204 2.36 -6.20 -11.52
CA ARG A 204 3.51 -5.87 -12.38
C ARG A 204 4.85 -6.08 -11.70
N PHE A 205 4.92 -6.08 -10.38
CA PHE A 205 6.17 -6.24 -9.66
C PHE A 205 5.96 -6.85 -8.28
N VAL A 206 7.03 -7.39 -7.73
CA VAL A 206 7.18 -7.68 -6.31
C VAL A 206 8.19 -6.71 -5.72
N TYR A 207 8.03 -6.35 -4.45
CA TYR A 207 8.89 -5.39 -3.78
C TYR A 207 9.41 -5.98 -2.47
N MET A 208 10.62 -5.58 -2.09
CA MET A 208 11.16 -5.76 -0.76
C MET A 208 11.65 -4.38 -0.31
N ARG A 209 11.17 -3.92 0.84
CA ARG A 209 11.59 -2.65 1.43
C ARG A 209 12.32 -2.92 2.72
N LEU A 210 13.57 -2.50 2.77
CA LEU A 210 14.40 -2.53 3.95
C LEU A 210 14.72 -1.08 4.36
N LYS A 211 14.58 -0.77 5.64
CA LYS A 211 15.18 0.43 6.22
C LYS A 211 16.18 0.03 7.27
N VAL A 212 17.27 0.78 7.33
CA VAL A 212 18.32 0.59 8.33
C VAL A 212 18.99 1.94 8.61
N VAL A 213 19.66 2.07 9.74
CA VAL A 213 20.52 3.24 9.99
C VAL A 213 21.84 3.10 9.24
N ASP A 214 22.43 4.23 8.86
CA ASP A 214 23.68 4.31 8.08
C ASP A 214 24.80 3.40 8.59
N PHE A 215 24.97 3.33 9.90
CA PHE A 215 25.96 2.49 10.58
C PHE A 215 25.81 0.98 10.29
N PHE A 216 24.59 0.48 10.06
CA PHE A 216 24.31 -0.94 9.79
C PHE A 216 23.99 -1.22 8.32
N PHE A 217 24.39 -0.32 7.41
CA PHE A 217 24.09 -0.46 6.00
C PHE A 217 24.65 -1.75 5.40
N GLU A 218 25.90 -2.08 5.70
CA GLU A 218 26.59 -3.25 5.15
C GLU A 218 25.89 -4.54 5.58
N GLU A 219 25.52 -4.66 6.86
CA GLU A 219 24.76 -5.80 7.38
C GLU A 219 23.38 -5.88 6.72
N GLY A 220 22.68 -4.75 6.59
CA GLY A 220 21.36 -4.70 5.96
C GLY A 220 21.38 -5.12 4.49
N ILE A 221 22.31 -4.58 3.70
CA ILE A 221 22.40 -4.89 2.27
C ILE A 221 22.86 -6.34 2.04
N LYS A 222 23.75 -6.87 2.90
CA LYS A 222 24.15 -8.28 2.88
C LYS A 222 22.96 -9.20 3.15
N LEU A 223 22.17 -8.94 4.21
CA LEU A 223 20.99 -9.76 4.52
C LEU A 223 19.97 -9.73 3.38
N LEU A 224 19.74 -8.56 2.77
CA LEU A 224 18.84 -8.45 1.62
C LEU A 224 19.35 -9.26 0.41
N ALA A 225 20.66 -9.24 0.16
CA ALA A 225 21.27 -10.05 -0.91
C ALA A 225 21.10 -11.55 -0.64
N GLU A 226 21.37 -12.01 0.59
CA GLU A 226 21.18 -13.42 0.96
C GLU A 226 19.72 -13.87 0.79
N MET A 227 18.76 -13.02 1.14
CA MET A 227 17.33 -13.32 1.00
C MET A 227 16.92 -13.62 -0.44
N VAL A 228 17.57 -13.04 -1.45
CA VAL A 228 17.17 -13.21 -2.85
C VAL A 228 18.09 -14.11 -3.67
N SER A 229 19.34 -14.28 -3.24
CA SER A 229 20.31 -15.14 -3.92
C SER A 229 20.32 -16.56 -3.38
N GLN A 230 20.06 -16.74 -2.09
CA GLN A 230 20.19 -18.02 -1.38
C GLN A 230 19.10 -18.22 -0.29
N PRO A 231 17.79 -18.12 -0.63
CA PRO A 231 16.73 -18.38 0.32
C PRO A 231 16.59 -19.87 0.63
N GLN A 232 16.20 -20.18 1.86
CA GLN A 232 15.77 -21.52 2.23
C GLN A 232 14.28 -21.73 1.94
N LEU A 233 13.98 -22.23 0.74
CA LEU A 233 12.62 -22.57 0.33
C LEU A 233 12.23 -23.97 0.84
N THR A 234 12.03 -24.09 2.15
CA THR A 234 11.70 -25.35 2.83
C THR A 234 10.24 -25.76 2.63
N LYS A 235 9.96 -27.05 2.81
CA LYS A 235 8.60 -27.58 2.75
C LYS A 235 7.69 -26.97 3.82
N ASP A 236 8.20 -26.80 5.03
CA ASP A 236 7.41 -26.27 6.15
C ASP A 236 7.05 -24.80 5.96
N ALA A 237 7.99 -23.97 5.47
CA ALA A 237 7.71 -22.59 5.10
C ALA A 237 6.70 -22.51 3.94
N PHE A 238 6.82 -23.39 2.94
CA PHE A 238 5.86 -23.45 1.84
C PHE A 238 4.44 -23.78 2.31
N GLU A 239 4.27 -24.82 3.14
CA GLU A 239 2.94 -25.22 3.61
C GLU A 239 2.29 -24.13 4.49
N GLN A 240 3.07 -23.41 5.29
CA GLN A 240 2.60 -22.29 6.11
C GLN A 240 2.18 -21.11 5.22
N ALA A 241 3.06 -20.68 4.33
CA ALA A 241 2.79 -19.63 3.36
C ALA A 241 1.55 -19.96 2.51
N GLN A 242 1.46 -21.16 1.93
CA GLN A 242 0.33 -21.58 1.10
C GLN A 242 -1.01 -21.50 1.86
N LYS A 243 -1.08 -22.03 3.09
CA LYS A 243 -2.27 -21.93 3.94
C LYS A 243 -2.65 -20.48 4.22
N LYS A 244 -1.66 -19.62 4.50
CA LYS A 244 -1.90 -18.20 4.74
C LYS A 244 -2.47 -17.51 3.50
N VAL A 245 -1.89 -17.74 2.32
CA VAL A 245 -2.36 -17.13 1.07
C VAL A 245 -3.75 -17.63 0.70
N ILE A 246 -4.08 -18.91 0.91
CA ILE A 246 -5.45 -19.44 0.73
C ILE A 246 -6.46 -18.67 1.59
N SER A 247 -6.15 -18.46 2.87
CA SER A 247 -7.01 -17.71 3.79
C SER A 247 -7.20 -16.24 3.36
N LEU A 248 -6.11 -15.59 2.92
CA LEU A 248 -6.13 -14.22 2.40
C LEU A 248 -6.94 -14.10 1.10
N SER A 249 -6.79 -15.07 0.20
CA SER A 249 -7.54 -15.18 -1.05
C SER A 249 -9.04 -15.33 -0.78
N ALA A 250 -9.42 -16.23 0.15
CA ALA A 250 -10.81 -16.42 0.57
C ALA A 250 -11.41 -15.15 1.19
N THR A 251 -10.65 -14.45 2.03
CA THR A 251 -11.06 -13.17 2.63
C THR A 251 -11.27 -12.09 1.55
N THR A 252 -10.35 -11.99 0.59
CA THR A 252 -10.44 -11.03 -0.52
C THR A 252 -11.65 -11.31 -1.40
N ALA A 253 -12.02 -12.57 -1.59
CA ALA A 253 -13.21 -12.96 -2.35
C ALA A 253 -14.54 -12.52 -1.68
N LEU A 254 -14.53 -12.13 -0.39
CA LEU A 254 -15.69 -11.54 0.27
C LEU A 254 -15.87 -10.05 -0.06
N SER A 255 -14.84 -9.39 -0.57
CA SER A 255 -14.84 -7.97 -0.92
C SER A 255 -15.47 -7.75 -2.30
N THR A 256 -16.71 -7.26 -2.30
CA THR A 256 -17.44 -6.91 -3.52
C THR A 256 -16.66 -5.99 -4.49
N PRO A 257 -15.97 -4.90 -4.06
CA PRO A 257 -15.20 -4.08 -4.99
C PRO A 257 -14.01 -4.83 -5.61
N LYS A 258 -13.29 -5.66 -4.85
CA LYS A 258 -12.17 -6.46 -5.38
C LYS A 258 -12.68 -7.52 -6.37
N VAL A 259 -13.82 -8.16 -6.08
CA VAL A 259 -14.49 -9.10 -7.01
C VAL A 259 -14.91 -8.39 -8.30
N ALA A 260 -15.52 -7.20 -8.21
CA ALA A 260 -15.93 -6.44 -9.39
C ALA A 260 -14.72 -6.04 -10.26
N SER A 261 -13.63 -5.58 -9.64
CA SER A 261 -12.38 -5.25 -10.35
C SER A 261 -11.83 -6.47 -11.07
N ARG A 262 -11.74 -7.61 -10.37
CA ARG A 262 -11.35 -8.89 -10.96
C ARG A 262 -12.19 -9.28 -12.18
N MET A 263 -13.51 -9.19 -12.06
CA MET A 263 -14.40 -9.51 -13.18
C MET A 263 -14.13 -8.64 -14.40
N LEU A 264 -13.79 -7.36 -14.20
CA LEU A 264 -13.40 -6.48 -15.29
C LEU A 264 -12.17 -7.03 -16.01
N TYR A 265 -11.08 -7.30 -15.30
CA TYR A 265 -9.84 -7.82 -15.89
C TYR A 265 -10.07 -9.16 -16.63
N ASP A 266 -10.81 -10.10 -16.03
CA ASP A 266 -11.11 -11.40 -16.68
C ASP A 266 -11.90 -11.27 -17.99
N ASN A 267 -12.73 -10.23 -18.10
CA ASN A 267 -13.55 -9.95 -19.28
C ASN A 267 -12.92 -8.94 -20.24
N LEU A 268 -11.88 -8.23 -19.82
CA LEU A 268 -11.16 -7.27 -20.65
C LEU A 268 -10.10 -7.97 -21.51
N PHE A 269 -9.36 -8.92 -20.95
CA PHE A 269 -8.24 -9.58 -21.65
C PHE A 269 -8.63 -10.96 -22.22
N VAL A 270 -8.10 -11.30 -23.40
CA VAL A 270 -8.19 -12.66 -23.98
C VAL A 270 -7.32 -13.61 -23.16
N THR A 271 -6.10 -13.18 -22.87
CA THR A 271 -5.15 -13.80 -21.96
C THR A 271 -4.68 -12.75 -20.97
N ASN A 272 -4.66 -13.08 -19.67
CA ASN A 272 -4.28 -12.16 -18.62
C ASN A 272 -3.02 -12.60 -17.85
N PRO A 273 -1.86 -12.82 -18.50
CA PRO A 273 -0.65 -13.14 -17.77
C PRO A 273 -0.08 -11.88 -17.06
N GLY A 274 -0.29 -10.66 -17.58
CA GLY A 274 0.33 -9.44 -17.01
C GLY A 274 -0.46 -8.72 -15.91
N TYR A 275 -1.75 -9.02 -15.73
CA TYR A 275 -2.62 -8.40 -14.71
C TYR A 275 -3.28 -9.47 -13.84
N GLY A 276 -2.50 -10.49 -13.45
CA GLY A 276 -2.95 -11.61 -12.65
C GLY A 276 -3.39 -11.21 -11.24
N TRP A 277 -4.09 -12.10 -10.54
CA TRP A 277 -4.50 -11.82 -9.17
C TRP A 277 -3.34 -12.06 -8.23
N THR A 278 -2.91 -11.03 -7.52
CA THR A 278 -1.76 -11.12 -6.64
C THR A 278 -1.93 -12.14 -5.50
N LEU A 279 -3.16 -12.35 -5.02
CA LEU A 279 -3.52 -13.39 -4.04
C LEU A 279 -4.14 -14.64 -4.66
N GLY A 280 -4.11 -14.79 -5.99
CA GLY A 280 -4.65 -15.96 -6.69
C GLY A 280 -6.11 -16.30 -6.34
N ASN A 281 -6.51 -17.53 -6.61
CA ASN A 281 -7.68 -18.12 -5.99
C ASN A 281 -7.28 -19.38 -5.21
N ALA A 282 -8.03 -19.65 -4.13
CA ALA A 282 -7.75 -20.77 -3.25
C ALA A 282 -7.52 -22.10 -3.98
N LYS A 283 -8.34 -22.42 -4.99
CA LYS A 283 -8.25 -23.69 -5.73
C LYS A 283 -6.96 -23.79 -6.55
N ASP A 284 -6.57 -22.73 -7.24
CA ASP A 284 -5.33 -22.73 -8.01
C ASP A 284 -4.12 -22.77 -7.06
N ILE A 285 -4.20 -22.08 -5.92
CA ILE A 285 -3.14 -22.06 -4.91
C ILE A 285 -2.92 -23.44 -4.30
N GLU A 286 -3.97 -24.19 -3.99
CA GLU A 286 -3.87 -25.57 -3.49
C GLU A 286 -3.12 -26.50 -4.46
N ASN A 287 -3.11 -26.19 -5.76
CA ASN A 287 -2.46 -26.97 -6.81
C ASN A 287 -1.06 -26.45 -7.18
N ILE A 288 -0.55 -25.41 -6.50
CA ILE A 288 0.84 -24.97 -6.65
C ILE A 288 1.73 -25.92 -5.84
N GLY A 289 2.82 -26.40 -6.45
CA GLY A 289 3.85 -27.19 -5.77
C GLY A 289 5.08 -26.39 -5.36
N LEU A 290 5.83 -26.88 -4.36
CA LEU A 290 7.08 -26.25 -3.89
C LEU A 290 8.13 -26.10 -5.01
N GLU A 291 8.28 -27.10 -5.88
CA GLU A 291 9.24 -27.04 -6.99
C GLU A 291 8.89 -25.95 -8.03
N GLU A 292 7.59 -25.65 -8.18
CA GLU A 292 7.15 -24.53 -9.03
C GLU A 292 7.52 -23.19 -8.38
N ILE A 293 7.44 -23.07 -7.06
CA ILE A 293 7.90 -21.88 -6.32
C ILE A 293 9.41 -21.68 -6.46
N LYS A 294 10.21 -22.74 -6.36
CA LYS A 294 11.67 -22.67 -6.59
C LYS A 294 12.00 -22.23 -8.01
N THR A 295 11.36 -22.84 -9.01
CA THR A 295 11.52 -22.44 -10.40
C THR A 295 11.07 -20.99 -10.64
N PHE A 296 10.01 -20.56 -9.97
CA PHE A 296 9.50 -19.20 -10.04
C PHE A 296 10.45 -18.20 -9.38
N HIS A 297 11.07 -18.57 -8.25
CA HIS A 297 12.12 -17.79 -7.59
C HIS A 297 13.27 -17.50 -8.56
N ASP A 298 13.81 -18.53 -9.23
CA ASP A 298 14.98 -18.39 -10.11
C ASP A 298 14.73 -17.45 -11.30
N LYS A 299 13.47 -17.34 -11.73
CA LYS A 299 13.02 -16.41 -12.77
C LYS A 299 12.80 -15.01 -12.20
N LEU A 300 12.02 -14.91 -11.13
CA LEU A 300 11.61 -13.63 -10.57
C LEU A 300 12.80 -12.86 -9.99
N TYR A 301 13.67 -13.56 -9.26
CA TYR A 301 14.83 -12.99 -8.56
C TYR A 301 16.14 -13.10 -9.34
N ASN A 302 16.06 -13.40 -10.64
CA ASN A 302 17.20 -13.26 -11.54
C ASN A 302 17.75 -11.83 -11.49
N PRO A 303 19.07 -11.60 -11.35
CA PRO A 303 19.63 -10.25 -11.28
C PRO A 303 19.18 -9.33 -12.42
N SER A 304 19.07 -9.83 -13.66
CA SER A 304 18.60 -9.04 -14.81
C SER A 304 17.14 -8.55 -14.68
N ASN A 305 16.36 -9.20 -13.81
CA ASN A 305 14.99 -8.83 -13.48
C ASN A 305 14.87 -7.87 -12.30
N LEU A 306 15.98 -7.55 -11.63
CA LEU A 306 15.99 -6.78 -10.40
C LEU A 306 16.34 -5.31 -10.62
N VAL A 307 15.67 -4.46 -9.86
CA VAL A 307 15.98 -3.03 -9.72
C VAL A 307 16.18 -2.72 -8.25
N LEU A 308 17.39 -2.33 -7.87
CA LEU A 308 17.77 -1.97 -6.51
C LEU A 308 17.88 -0.44 -6.41
N THR A 309 17.08 0.18 -5.54
CA THR A 309 17.15 1.62 -5.28
C THR A 309 17.57 1.87 -3.84
N ILE A 310 18.56 2.73 -3.64
CA ILE A 310 19.13 3.04 -2.32
C ILE A 310 19.17 4.56 -2.14
N SER A 311 18.69 5.05 -1.00
CA SER A 311 18.85 6.46 -0.64
C SER A 311 19.10 6.66 0.85
N GLY A 312 20.09 7.48 1.19
CA GLY A 312 20.42 7.81 2.57
C GLY A 312 21.81 8.41 2.72
N ASN A 313 22.29 8.50 3.96
CA ASN A 313 23.52 9.18 4.35
C ASN A 313 24.79 8.32 4.10
N LEU A 314 25.05 7.98 2.84
CA LEU A 314 26.29 7.34 2.38
C LEU A 314 26.65 7.85 0.98
N SER A 315 27.95 7.89 0.69
CA SER A 315 28.43 8.27 -0.63
C SER A 315 28.07 7.21 -1.68
N ILE A 316 27.89 7.66 -2.93
CA ILE A 316 27.61 6.76 -4.06
C ILE A 316 28.70 5.68 -4.17
N ASP A 317 29.97 6.04 -4.00
CA ASP A 317 31.09 5.09 -4.13
C ASP A 317 31.06 3.99 -3.06
N GLU A 318 30.76 4.34 -1.81
CA GLU A 318 30.61 3.37 -0.70
C GLU A 318 29.45 2.42 -0.97
N VAL A 319 28.29 2.96 -1.38
CA VAL A 319 27.10 2.17 -1.71
C VAL A 319 27.40 1.22 -2.88
N MET A 320 27.95 1.73 -3.98
CA MET A 320 28.21 0.94 -5.17
C MET A 320 29.25 -0.15 -4.93
N LYS A 321 30.26 0.10 -4.08
CA LYS A 321 31.22 -0.92 -3.66
C LYS A 321 30.51 -2.09 -2.97
N LEU A 322 29.67 -1.81 -1.99
CA LEU A 322 28.96 -2.87 -1.24
C LEU A 322 27.91 -3.58 -2.10
N VAL A 323 27.20 -2.85 -2.97
CA VAL A 323 26.26 -3.44 -3.93
C VAL A 323 26.99 -4.40 -4.87
N LYS A 324 28.16 -4.02 -5.41
CA LYS A 324 28.97 -4.91 -6.27
C LYS A 324 29.48 -6.13 -5.50
N THR A 325 29.83 -5.98 -4.22
CA THR A 325 30.26 -7.11 -3.38
C THR A 325 29.14 -8.12 -3.17
N TYR A 326 27.91 -7.68 -2.83
CA TYR A 326 26.84 -8.61 -2.41
C TYR A 326 25.86 -8.99 -3.52
N PHE A 327 25.69 -8.13 -4.53
CA PHE A 327 24.79 -8.36 -5.66
C PHE A 327 25.54 -8.46 -6.99
N GLY A 328 26.87 -8.42 -7.02
CA GLY A 328 27.63 -8.51 -8.27
C GLY A 328 27.84 -9.94 -8.78
N GLU A 329 27.68 -10.94 -7.92
CA GLU A 329 27.75 -12.35 -8.33
C GLU A 329 26.60 -12.71 -9.27
N ALA A 330 26.79 -13.74 -10.08
CA ALA A 330 25.73 -14.27 -10.93
C ALA A 330 24.97 -15.36 -10.18
N TRP A 331 23.65 -15.23 -10.08
CA TRP A 331 22.73 -16.30 -9.66
C TRP A 331 21.54 -16.36 -10.61
N GLY A 332 20.80 -17.47 -10.54
CA GLY A 332 19.70 -17.74 -11.48
C GLY A 332 20.19 -18.04 -12.91
N GLU A 333 19.26 -18.00 -13.86
CA GLU A 333 19.52 -18.31 -15.27
C GLU A 333 20.22 -17.15 -16.00
N ALA A 334 21.44 -17.36 -16.50
CA ALA A 334 22.19 -16.33 -17.22
C ALA A 334 21.45 -15.86 -18.49
N GLY A 335 21.33 -14.55 -18.68
CA GLY A 335 20.66 -13.97 -19.85
C GLY A 335 19.14 -14.11 -19.83
N TRP A 336 18.55 -14.48 -18.69
CA TRP A 336 17.10 -14.51 -18.53
C TRP A 336 16.49 -13.15 -18.88
N GLN A 337 15.38 -13.21 -19.60
CA GLN A 337 14.55 -12.06 -19.93
C GLN A 337 13.10 -12.40 -19.57
N PRO A 338 12.33 -11.44 -19.07
CA PRO A 338 10.93 -11.67 -18.77
C PRO A 338 10.18 -12.08 -20.06
N PRO A 339 9.16 -12.95 -19.96
CA PRO A 339 8.37 -13.32 -21.12
C PRO A 339 7.75 -12.08 -21.77
N ALA A 340 8.04 -11.86 -23.05
CA ALA A 340 7.40 -10.79 -23.80
C ALA A 340 5.89 -11.04 -23.87
N PHE A 341 5.09 -10.07 -23.41
CA PHE A 341 3.64 -10.16 -23.47
C PHE A 341 3.05 -9.00 -24.26
N LYS A 342 2.36 -9.34 -25.36
CA LYS A 342 1.52 -8.40 -26.09
C LYS A 342 0.10 -8.49 -25.56
N CYS A 343 -0.41 -7.37 -25.05
CA CYS A 343 -1.78 -7.28 -24.60
C CYS A 343 -2.76 -7.63 -25.72
N GLN A 344 -3.74 -8.48 -25.40
CA GLN A 344 -4.84 -8.83 -26.30
C GLN A 344 -6.17 -8.62 -25.59
N PHE A 345 -6.95 -7.66 -26.08
CA PHE A 345 -8.26 -7.34 -25.53
C PHE A 345 -9.36 -8.19 -26.16
N ARG A 346 -10.37 -8.54 -25.36
CA ARG A 346 -11.65 -9.05 -25.89
C ARG A 346 -12.39 -7.93 -26.59
N LYS A 347 -13.41 -8.30 -27.37
CA LYS A 347 -14.30 -7.33 -28.03
C LYS A 347 -14.92 -6.37 -26.99
N LEU A 348 -14.61 -5.09 -27.11
CA LEU A 348 -15.12 -4.01 -26.27
C LEU A 348 -16.62 -3.77 -26.50
N GLY A 349 -17.27 -3.04 -25.59
CA GLY A 349 -18.70 -2.73 -25.67
C GLY A 349 -19.63 -3.83 -25.14
N LYS A 350 -19.06 -4.88 -24.53
CA LYS A 350 -19.84 -5.93 -23.85
C LYS A 350 -20.11 -5.55 -22.40
N THR A 351 -21.38 -5.49 -22.01
CA THR A 351 -21.76 -5.38 -20.60
C THR A 351 -21.85 -6.76 -19.96
N VAL A 352 -21.03 -7.01 -18.94
CA VAL A 352 -21.06 -8.24 -18.14
C VAL A 352 -21.86 -7.96 -16.87
N ARG A 353 -22.89 -8.77 -16.62
CA ARG A 353 -23.74 -8.65 -15.42
C ARG A 353 -23.61 -9.93 -14.60
N GLN A 354 -23.27 -9.79 -13.32
CA GLN A 354 -23.24 -10.90 -12.38
C GLN A 354 -24.01 -10.52 -11.12
N LYS A 355 -24.93 -11.39 -10.72
CA LYS A 355 -25.64 -11.24 -9.45
C LYS A 355 -24.78 -11.86 -8.36
N ILE A 356 -24.09 -11.02 -7.62
CA ILE A 356 -23.36 -11.40 -6.41
C ILE A 356 -24.37 -11.19 -5.28
N GLY A 357 -24.66 -12.20 -4.45
CA GLY A 357 -25.69 -12.14 -3.39
C GLY A 357 -25.36 -11.20 -2.23
N LYS A 358 -24.98 -9.96 -2.54
CA LYS A 358 -24.51 -8.90 -1.64
C LYS A 358 -25.45 -7.69 -1.77
N SER A 359 -25.49 -6.85 -0.74
CA SER A 359 -26.40 -5.69 -0.66
C SER A 359 -25.97 -4.49 -1.52
N GLN A 360 -24.70 -4.43 -1.93
CA GLN A 360 -24.13 -3.31 -2.69
C GLN A 360 -23.89 -3.70 -4.15
N SER A 361 -24.14 -2.77 -5.07
CA SER A 361 -23.83 -2.90 -6.49
C SER A 361 -22.58 -2.09 -6.84
N TYR A 362 -21.74 -2.64 -7.73
CA TYR A 362 -20.56 -1.96 -8.26
C TYR A 362 -20.63 -1.93 -9.77
N ILE A 363 -20.34 -0.78 -10.35
CA ILE A 363 -20.20 -0.59 -11.79
C ILE A 363 -18.76 -0.16 -12.02
N ILE A 364 -18.02 -0.94 -12.82
CA ILE A 364 -16.67 -0.59 -13.24
C ILE A 364 -16.68 -0.53 -14.76
N VAL A 365 -16.18 0.59 -15.28
CA VAL A 365 -16.07 0.85 -16.72
C VAL A 365 -14.59 0.95 -17.04
N ALA A 366 -14.15 0.23 -18.06
CA ALA A 366 -12.83 0.38 -18.64
C ALA A 366 -12.97 0.84 -20.09
N ASN A 367 -12.03 1.69 -20.50
CA ASN A 367 -11.79 1.99 -21.90
C ASN A 367 -10.32 1.66 -22.22
N THR A 368 -10.03 1.39 -23.48
CA THR A 368 -8.65 1.24 -23.96
C THR A 368 -8.30 2.43 -24.83
N CYS A 369 -7.13 3.02 -24.61
CA CYS A 369 -6.54 4.01 -25.51
C CYS A 369 -5.18 3.49 -25.96
N ASP A 370 -4.85 3.76 -27.22
CA ASP A 370 -3.46 3.68 -27.68
C ASP A 370 -2.76 4.93 -27.12
N ILE A 371 -1.57 4.73 -26.57
CA ILE A 371 -0.76 5.77 -25.94
C ILE A 371 0.54 5.81 -26.72
N GLU A 372 0.83 6.94 -27.36
CA GLU A 372 2.11 7.18 -28.00
C GLU A 372 3.21 7.32 -26.92
N GLU A 373 4.44 6.94 -27.24
CA GLU A 373 5.55 6.98 -26.28
C GLU A 373 5.78 8.39 -25.71
N GLU A 374 5.58 9.42 -26.54
CA GLU A 374 5.68 10.82 -26.14
C GLU A 374 4.59 11.28 -25.16
N ASP A 375 3.43 10.62 -25.16
CA ASP A 375 2.30 10.93 -24.28
C ASP A 375 2.38 10.22 -22.92
N GLN A 376 3.23 9.19 -22.78
CA GLN A 376 3.35 8.42 -21.53
C GLN A 376 3.64 9.27 -20.29
N PRO A 377 4.50 10.31 -20.33
CA PRO A 377 4.76 11.14 -19.15
C PRO A 377 3.56 11.98 -18.70
N ALA A 378 2.56 12.18 -19.55
CA ALA A 378 1.37 12.99 -19.25
C ALA A 378 0.20 12.20 -18.65
N LEU A 379 0.32 10.87 -18.58
CA LEU A 379 -0.68 9.93 -18.06
C LEU A 379 -0.26 9.38 -16.70
#